data_AF-A0A928RD22-F1
#
_entry.id   AF-A0A928RD22-F1
#
_cell.length_a   1.000
_cell.length_b   1.000
_cell.length_c   1.000
_cell.angle_alpha   90.00
_cell.angle_beta   90.00
_cell.angle_gamma   90.00
#
_symmetry.space_group_name_H-M   'P 1'
#
loop_
_entity.id
_entity.type
_entity.pdbx_description
1 polymer ?
#
loop_
_entity_poly.entity_id
_entity_poly.type
_entity_poly.pdbx_seq_one_letter_code
_entity_poly.pdbx_strand_id
1 'polypeptide(L)'
;MSFLDELYYGNINPNESRNRKKLPYEKALKTFSDIESKLTKELNGENLKLFYELVNASDEISATSGVENFKIGFRLGVLMMCDSLFSDNSIIMKD
;
A
#
# COMPACT_ATOMS: atom_id res chain seq x y z
N MET A 1 15.46 9.54 20.77
CA MET A 1 15.75 8.54 19.72
C MET A 1 15.77 9.26 18.39
N SER A 2 16.64 8.86 17.48
CA SER A 2 16.63 9.37 16.10
C SER A 2 15.56 8.65 15.27
N PHE A 3 15.19 9.21 14.12
CA PHE A 3 14.30 8.55 13.15
C PHE A 3 14.80 7.15 12.76
N LEU A 4 16.13 6.97 12.61
CA LEU A 4 16.73 5.68 12.27
C LEU A 4 16.63 4.68 13.41
N ASP A 5 16.74 5.11 14.66
CA ASP A 5 16.50 4.24 15.82
C ASP A 5 15.04 3.78 15.84
N GLU A 6 14.09 4.69 15.62
CA GLU A 6 12.66 4.37 15.58
C GLU A 6 12.31 3.43 14.42
N LEU A 7 12.95 3.59 13.26
CA LEU A 7 12.80 2.69 12.13
C LEU A 7 13.43 1.32 12.41
N TYR A 8 14.63 1.28 12.98
CA TYR A 8 15.34 0.03 13.31
C TYR A 8 14.57 -0.83 14.30
N TYR A 9 14.01 -0.21 15.34
CA TYR A 9 13.19 -0.90 16.33
C TYR A 9 11.74 -1.16 15.85
N GLY A 10 11.38 -0.78 14.62
CA GLY A 10 10.05 -1.03 14.05
C GLY A 10 8.94 -0.14 14.63
N ASN A 11 9.28 0.91 15.37
CA ASN A 11 8.31 1.88 15.88
C ASN A 11 7.67 2.70 14.74
N ILE A 12 8.41 2.85 13.64
CA ILE A 12 7.94 3.34 12.34
C ILE A 12 7.83 2.13 11.41
N ASN A 13 6.61 1.79 11.01
CA ASN A 13 6.35 0.81 9.97
C ASN A 13 5.83 1.56 8.72
N PRO A 14 6.67 1.83 7.72
CA PRO A 14 6.28 2.63 6.55
C PRO A 14 5.19 1.96 5.69
N ASN A 15 5.05 0.64 5.79
CA ASN A 15 3.99 -0.12 5.12
C ASN A 15 2.64 -0.02 5.85
N GLU A 16 2.66 0.28 7.16
CA GLU A 16 1.45 0.53 7.92
C GLU A 16 0.99 1.97 7.74
N SER A 17 -0.11 2.14 7.04
CA SER A 17 -0.78 3.43 6.99
C SER A 17 -1.45 3.76 8.34
N ARG A 18 -0.75 4.48 9.22
CA ARG A 18 -1.32 5.01 10.48
C ARG A 18 -2.40 6.08 10.26
N ASN A 19 -2.45 6.71 9.08
CA ASN A 19 -3.24 7.92 8.83
C ASN A 19 -4.32 7.79 7.74
N ARG A 20 -4.71 6.58 7.33
CA ARG A 20 -5.89 6.47 6.45
C ARG A 20 -7.13 6.90 7.24
N LYS A 21 -7.83 7.93 6.76
CA LYS A 21 -9.27 8.10 7.05
C LYS A 21 -9.92 6.78 6.61
N LYS A 22 -10.10 5.91 7.60
CA LYS A 22 -10.45 4.49 7.46
C LYS A 22 -11.71 4.24 6.62
N LEU A 23 -12.59 5.23 6.53
CA LEU A 23 -13.93 5.13 5.95
C LEU A 23 -14.01 4.49 4.55
N PRO A 24 -13.28 4.92 3.50
CA PRO A 24 -13.47 4.33 2.17
C PRO A 24 -12.89 2.92 2.07
N TYR A 25 -11.72 2.68 2.66
CA TYR A 25 -11.08 1.36 2.64
C TYR A 25 -11.84 0.35 3.49
N GLU A 26 -12.25 0.71 4.70
CA GLU A 26 -13.06 -0.18 5.56
C GLU A 26 -14.41 -0.49 4.92
N LYS A 27 -15.05 0.49 4.24
CA LYS A 27 -16.29 0.24 3.51
C LYS A 27 -16.08 -0.72 2.33
N ALA A 28 -15.00 -0.53 1.57
CA ALA A 28 -14.65 -1.42 0.46
C ALA A 28 -14.33 -2.84 0.96
N LEU A 29 -13.56 -2.96 2.05
CA LEU A 29 -13.23 -4.23 2.68
C LEU A 29 -14.48 -4.95 3.19
N LYS A 30 -15.37 -4.24 3.87
CA LYS A 30 -16.65 -4.80 4.32
C LYS A 30 -17.48 -5.31 3.14
N THR A 31 -17.59 -4.51 2.08
CA THR A 31 -18.34 -4.88 0.87
C THR A 31 -17.73 -6.13 0.22
N PHE A 32 -16.40 -6.21 0.15
CA PHE A 32 -15.69 -7.37 -0.37
C PHE A 32 -16.02 -8.62 0.47
N SER A 33 -15.86 -8.56 1.79
CA SER A 33 -16.14 -9.69 2.68
C SER A 33 -17.61 -10.13 2.65
N ASP A 34 -18.55 -9.18 2.55
CA ASP A 34 -19.98 -9.50 2.45
C ASP A 34 -20.30 -10.25 1.14
N ILE A 35 -19.71 -9.81 0.01
CA ILE A 35 -19.88 -10.45 -1.30
C ILE A 35 -19.19 -11.83 -1.33
N GLU A 36 -17.96 -11.91 -0.83
CA GLU A 36 -17.20 -13.15 -0.72
C GLU A 36 -18.00 -14.20 0.08
N SER A 37 -18.50 -13.82 1.27
CA SER A 37 -19.31 -14.71 2.11
C SER A 37 -20.58 -15.19 1.40
N LYS A 38 -21.22 -14.32 0.61
CA LYS A 38 -22.41 -14.69 -0.16
C LYS A 38 -22.05 -15.66 -1.28
N LEU A 39 -21.01 -15.38 -2.05
CA LEU A 39 -20.55 -16.23 -3.15
C LEU A 39 -20.08 -17.60 -2.66
N THR A 40 -19.38 -17.68 -1.52
CA THR A 40 -18.99 -18.95 -0.92
C THR A 40 -20.18 -19.83 -0.53
N LYS A 41 -21.34 -19.24 -0.23
CA LYS A 41 -22.58 -19.99 0.09
C LYS A 41 -23.36 -20.41 -1.16
N GLU A 42 -23.26 -19.65 -2.24
CA GLU A 42 -23.99 -19.92 -3.49
C GLU A 42 -23.20 -20.85 -4.44
N LEU A 43 -21.87 -20.76 -4.44
CA LEU A 43 -20.98 -21.58 -5.26
C LEU A 43 -20.65 -22.89 -4.56
N ASN A 44 -20.55 -23.98 -5.33
CA ASN A 44 -20.22 -25.31 -4.83
C ASN A 44 -19.24 -26.02 -5.78
N GLY A 45 -18.53 -27.02 -5.26
CA GLY A 45 -17.64 -27.89 -6.03
C GLY A 45 -16.54 -27.12 -6.78
N GLU A 46 -16.45 -27.35 -8.08
CA GLU A 46 -15.40 -26.78 -8.93
C GLU A 46 -15.48 -25.25 -9.06
N ASN A 47 -16.69 -24.68 -9.10
CA ASN A 47 -16.88 -23.23 -9.20
C ASN A 47 -16.41 -22.50 -7.94
N LEU A 48 -16.60 -23.11 -6.76
CA LEU A 48 -16.10 -22.56 -5.50
C LEU A 48 -14.57 -22.59 -5.46
N LYS A 49 -13.96 -23.67 -5.96
CA LYS A 49 -12.51 -23.78 -6.09
C LYS A 49 -11.94 -22.71 -7.02
N LEU A 50 -12.54 -22.52 -8.21
CA LEU A 50 -12.15 -21.49 -9.16
C LEU A 50 -12.26 -20.08 -8.56
N PHE A 51 -13.32 -19.83 -7.78
CA PHE A 51 -13.48 -18.56 -7.06
C PHE A 51 -12.34 -18.30 -6.06
N TYR A 52 -11.95 -19.30 -5.26
CA TYR A 52 -10.81 -19.15 -4.35
C TYR A 52 -9.49 -18.95 -5.09
N GLU A 53 -9.27 -19.64 -6.21
CA GLU A 53 -8.08 -19.40 -7.05
C GLU A 53 -8.04 -17.97 -7.59
N LEU A 54 -9.20 -17.41 -8.00
CA LEU A 54 -9.31 -16.02 -8.43
C LEU A 54 -9.00 -15.02 -7.30
N VAL A 55 -9.55 -15.24 -6.09
CA VAL A 55 -9.28 -14.38 -4.92
C VAL A 55 -7.79 -14.39 -4.58
N ASN A 56 -7.18 -15.59 -4.50
CA ASN A 56 -5.76 -15.73 -4.23
C ASN A 56 -4.89 -15.01 -5.29
N ALA A 57 -5.22 -15.15 -6.57
CA ALA A 57 -4.51 -14.46 -7.65
C ALA A 57 -4.66 -12.92 -7.53
N SER A 58 -5.84 -12.43 -7.15
CA SER A 58 -6.06 -11.00 -6.89
C SER A 58 -5.24 -10.47 -5.71
N ASP A 59 -5.13 -11.26 -4.64
CA ASP A 59 -4.33 -10.93 -3.46
C ASP A 59 -2.83 -10.89 -3.80
N GLU A 60 -2.33 -11.83 -4.60
CA GLU A 60 -0.95 -11.85 -5.06
C GLU A 60 -0.61 -10.63 -5.93
N ILE A 61 -1.50 -10.25 -6.86
CA ILE A 61 -1.38 -9.03 -7.67
C ILE A 61 -1.32 -7.80 -6.75
N SER A 62 -2.21 -7.73 -5.76
CA SER A 62 -2.30 -6.60 -4.83
C SER A 62 -1.06 -6.49 -3.94
N ALA A 63 -0.56 -7.61 -3.43
CA ALA A 63 0.66 -7.67 -2.61
C ALA A 63 1.89 -7.26 -3.43
N THR A 64 2.04 -7.82 -4.63
CA THR A 64 3.15 -7.50 -5.54
C THR A 64 3.15 -6.01 -5.92
N SER A 65 1.99 -5.50 -6.35
CA SER A 65 1.79 -4.09 -6.69
C SER A 65 2.06 -3.18 -5.49
N GLY A 66 1.66 -3.59 -4.28
CA GLY A 66 1.93 -2.86 -3.05
C GLY A 66 3.42 -2.67 -2.79
N VAL A 67 4.22 -3.73 -2.94
CA VAL A 67 5.68 -3.69 -2.78
C VAL A 67 6.35 -2.82 -3.85
N GLU A 68 5.91 -2.92 -5.10
CA GLU A 68 6.45 -2.10 -6.19
C GLU A 68 6.16 -0.61 -5.99
N ASN A 69 4.91 -0.27 -5.68
CA ASN A 69 4.50 1.10 -5.40
C ASN A 69 5.25 1.68 -4.19
N PHE A 70 5.47 0.88 -3.16
CA PHE A 70 6.27 1.27 -2.01
C PHE A 70 7.72 1.62 -2.42
N LYS A 71 8.38 0.75 -3.20
CA LYS A 71 9.74 1.00 -3.71
C LYS A 71 9.81 2.26 -4.58
N ILE A 72 8.81 2.47 -5.45
CA ILE A 72 8.71 3.66 -6.29
C ILE A 72 8.59 4.92 -5.43
N GLY A 73 7.70 4.90 -4.43
CA GLY A 73 7.50 6.02 -3.51
C GLY A 73 8.76 6.41 -2.73
N PHE A 74 9.49 5.42 -2.21
CA PHE A 74 10.77 5.65 -1.53
C PHE A 74 11.84 6.23 -2.46
N ARG A 75 11.99 5.66 -3.66
CA ARG A 75 12.94 6.16 -4.66
C ARG A 75 12.61 7.60 -5.06
N LEU A 76 11.34 7.89 -5.29
CA LEU A 76 10.88 9.23 -5.63
C LEU A 76 11.19 10.23 -4.50
N GLY A 77 10.94 9.85 -3.24
CA GLY A 77 11.27 10.68 -2.08
C GLY A 77 12.76 11.02 -1.99
N VAL A 78 13.64 10.04 -2.21
CA VAL A 78 15.10 10.27 -2.23
C VAL A 78 15.50 11.18 -3.39
N LEU A 79 14.94 10.96 -4.59
CA LEU A 79 15.23 11.82 -5.75
C LEU A 79 14.80 13.26 -5.52
N MET A 80 13.62 13.49 -4.92
CA MET A 80 13.14 14.83 -4.54
C MET A 80 14.07 15.50 -3.50
N MET A 81 14.57 14.75 -2.52
CA MET A 81 15.52 15.29 -1.54
C MET A 81 16.85 15.65 -2.19
N CYS A 82 17.40 14.78 -3.05
CA CYS A 82 18.62 15.06 -3.77
C CYS A 82 18.47 16.31 -4.66
N ASP A 83 17.37 16.40 -5.41
CA ASP A 83 17.07 17.58 -6.21
C ASP A 83 17.02 18.84 -5.33
N SER A 84 16.28 18.82 -4.22
CA SER A 84 16.19 19.99 -3.32
C SER A 84 17.52 20.39 -2.66
N LEU A 85 18.46 19.47 -2.46
CA LEU A 85 19.72 19.74 -1.74
C LEU A 85 20.88 20.10 -2.69
N PHE A 86 20.87 19.56 -3.91
CA PHE A 86 21.97 19.69 -4.85
C PHE A 86 21.63 20.53 -6.09
N SER A 87 20.35 20.85 -6.29
CA SER A 87 19.95 21.79 -7.35
C SER A 87 20.33 23.22 -6.96
N ASP A 88 20.93 23.92 -7.92
CA ASP A 88 21.52 25.24 -7.72
C ASP A 88 20.46 26.25 -7.22
N ASN A 89 20.70 26.89 -6.06
CA ASN A 89 19.76 27.78 -5.36
C ASN A 89 19.41 29.07 -6.14
N SER A 90 19.88 29.22 -7.37
CA SER A 90 19.67 30.41 -8.21
C SER A 90 18.23 30.58 -8.72
N ILE A 91 17.35 29.59 -8.52
CA ILE A 91 15.99 29.59 -9.10
C ILE A 91 14.87 29.85 -8.07
N ILE A 92 15.09 29.58 -6.77
CA ILE A 92 13.99 29.52 -5.79
C ILE A 92 13.91 30.76 -4.86
N MET A 93 14.98 31.53 -4.71
CA MET A 93 14.95 32.79 -3.96
C MET A 93 15.09 33.96 -4.93
N LYS A 94 13.95 34.51 -5.35
CA LYS A 94 13.88 35.88 -5.88
C LYS A 94 13.29 36.72 -4.77
N ASP A 95 14.08 37.67 -4.27
CA ASP A 95 13.68 38.66 -3.24
C ASP A 95 12.33 39.33 -3.53
#